data_AF-A0AAW1ZGM2-F1
#
_entry.id   AF-A0AAW1ZGM2-F1
#
_cell.length_a   1.000
_cell.length_b   1.000
_cell.length_c   1.000
_cell.angle_alpha   90.00
_cell.angle_beta   90.00
_cell.angle_gamma   90.00
#
_symmetry.space_group_name_H-M   'P 1'
#
loop_
_entity.id
_entity.type
_entity.pdbx_description
1 polymer ?
#
loop_
_entity_poly.entity_id
_entity_poly.type
_entity_poly.pdbx_seq_one_letter_code
_entity_poly.pdbx_strand_id
1 'polypeptide(L)' 'LVVEMKQVDGLCSPGSASSSSTVRISLEQQSSQTVTFPTVPTVTGQIPITIEVYDDEESKTKVASIQKMLLVK' A
#
# COMPACT_ATOMS: atom_id res chain seq x y z
N LEU A 1 1.94 -8.12 11.42
CA LEU A 1 2.23 -7.56 10.09
C LEU A 1 1.24 -6.47 9.75
N VAL A 2 1.77 -5.43 9.12
CA VAL A 2 1.08 -4.19 8.83
C VAL A 2 1.37 -3.85 7.38
N VAL A 3 0.34 -3.77 6.54
CA VAL A 3 0.49 -3.47 5.11
C VAL A 3 0.04 -2.03 4.86
N GLU A 4 0.92 -1.23 4.31
CA GLU A 4 0.68 0.18 3.99
C GLU A 4 0.79 0.40 2.48
N MET A 5 -0.20 1.05 1.90
CA MET A 5 -0.07 1.66 0.57
C MET A 5 0.40 3.10 0.74
N LYS A 6 1.56 3.44 0.14
CA LYS A 6 2.04 4.82 0.16
C LYS A 6 1.12 5.72 -0.65
N GLN A 7 0.87 6.91 -0.10
CA GLN A 7 0.22 7.98 -0.83
C GLN A 7 1.09 8.36 -2.04
N VAL A 8 0.45 8.56 -3.19
CA VAL A 8 1.08 9.02 -4.41
C VAL A 8 0.17 10.06 -5.07
N ASP A 9 0.77 11.11 -5.63
CA ASP A 9 0.02 12.11 -6.38
C ASP A 9 -0.56 11.51 -7.66
N GLY A 10 -1.70 12.03 -8.11
CA GLY A 10 -2.41 11.50 -9.28
C GLY A 10 -3.27 10.26 -8.99
N LEU A 11 -3.38 9.88 -7.71
CA LEU A 11 -4.15 8.73 -7.28
C LEU A 11 -4.98 9.05 -6.03
N CYS A 12 -6.30 8.90 -6.13
CA CYS A 12 -7.21 8.95 -4.99
C CYS A 12 -7.24 7.56 -4.34
N SER A 13 -6.51 7.37 -3.25
CA SER A 13 -6.43 6.12 -2.47
C SER A 13 -7.04 6.32 -1.08
N PRO A 14 -7.34 5.25 -0.30
CA PRO A 14 -7.98 5.37 1.00
C PRO A 14 -7.05 6.01 2.06
N GLY A 15 -5.78 6.28 1.71
CA GLY A 15 -4.83 7.07 2.49
C GLY A 15 -4.83 8.49 1.96
N SER A 16 -4.89 9.47 2.87
CA SER A 16 -4.76 10.89 2.53
C SER A 16 -3.33 11.38 2.79
N ALA A 17 -3.02 12.61 2.38
CA ALA A 17 -1.75 13.25 2.72
C ALA A 17 -1.48 13.31 4.23
N SER A 18 -2.53 13.21 5.06
CA SER A 18 -2.45 13.33 6.52
C SER A 18 -2.76 12.02 7.26
N SER A 19 -3.11 10.93 6.57
CA SER A 19 -3.50 9.67 7.21
C SER A 19 -3.12 8.47 6.34
N SER A 20 -2.34 7.55 6.90
CA SER A 20 -1.90 6.33 6.22
C SER A 20 -3.05 5.34 6.02
N SER A 21 -3.08 4.70 4.86
CA SER A 21 -3.97 3.57 4.60
C SER A 21 -3.28 2.28 5.00
N THR A 22 -3.48 1.91 6.26
CA THR A 22 -2.85 0.74 6.84
C THR A 22 -3.85 -0.38 7.08
N VAL A 23 -3.48 -1.60 6.71
CA VAL A 23 -4.26 -2.82 6.95
C VAL A 23 -3.45 -3.75 7.84
N ARG A 24 -4.02 -4.13 8.99
CA ARG A 24 -3.44 -5.14 9.88
C ARG A 24 -3.77 -6.53 9.38
N ILE A 25 -2.77 -7.39 9.26
CA ILE A 25 -2.94 -8.78 8.86
C ILE A 25 -2.26 -9.74 9.83
N SER A 26 -2.86 -10.91 9.98
CA SER A 26 -2.35 -12.04 10.76
C SER A 26 -2.28 -13.23 9.82
N LEU A 27 -1.06 -13.73 9.56
CA LEU A 27 -0.82 -14.87 8.67
C LEU A 27 -0.45 -16.09 9.49
N GLU A 28 -1.05 -17.23 9.16
CA GLU A 28 -0.58 -18.52 9.65
C GLU A 28 0.67 -18.96 8.87
N GLN A 29 1.43 -19.90 9.44
CA GLN A 29 2.63 -20.43 8.81
C GLN A 29 2.30 -21.05 7.43
N GLN A 30 3.07 -20.68 6.40
CA GLN A 30 2.88 -21.11 5.00
C GLN A 30 1.49 -20.77 4.39
N SER A 31 0.81 -19.75 4.93
CA SER A 31 -0.46 -19.25 4.40
C SER A 31 -0.30 -17.99 3.54
N SER A 32 -1.40 -17.51 2.96
CA SER A 32 -1.46 -16.25 2.22
C SER A 32 -2.76 -15.54 2.49
N GLN A 33 -2.72 -14.21 2.51
CA GLN A 33 -3.89 -13.35 2.66
C GLN A 33 -3.85 -12.26 1.58
N THR A 34 -5.01 -12.05 0.95
CA THR A 34 -5.19 -10.96 -0.03
C THR A 34 -5.53 -9.67 0.70
N VAL A 35 -4.85 -8.58 0.34
CA VAL A 35 -5.15 -7.22 0.80
C VAL A 35 -5.52 -6.37 -0.41
N THR A 36 -6.62 -5.61 -0.29
CA THR A 36 -7.16 -4.80 -1.39
C THR A 36 -7.17 -3.33 -1.00
N PHE A 37 -6.60 -2.48 -1.86
CA PHE A 37 -6.64 -1.02 -1.73
C PHE A 37 -7.47 -0.44 -2.88
N PRO A 38 -8.74 -0.06 -2.65
CA PRO A 38 -9.56 0.55 -3.69
C PRO A 38 -9.01 1.94 -4.02
N THR A 39 -8.82 2.24 -5.30
CA THR A 39 -8.21 3.50 -5.73
C THR A 39 -8.73 3.98 -7.07
N VAL A 40 -8.74 5.29 -7.27
CA VAL A 40 -9.19 5.94 -8.50
C VAL A 40 -8.07 6.86 -9.01
N PRO A 41 -7.51 6.60 -10.21
CA PRO A 41 -6.58 7.52 -10.85
C PRO A 41 -7.22 8.87 -11.16
N THR A 42 -6.48 9.95 -10.93
CA THR A 42 -6.91 11.32 -11.23
C THR A 42 -6.10 11.96 -12.37
N VAL A 43 -5.05 11.27 -12.85
CA VAL A 43 -4.23 11.68 -13.99
C VAL A 43 -3.97 10.49 -14.93
N THR A 44 -3.67 10.78 -16.19
CA THR A 44 -3.21 9.78 -17.16
C THR A 44 -1.69 9.62 -17.12
N GLY A 45 -1.19 8.54 -17.72
CA GLY A 45 0.24 8.23 -17.76
C GLY A 45 0.65 7.15 -16.76
N GLN A 46 1.90 7.20 -16.30
CA GLN A 46 2.46 6.19 -15.40
C GLN A 46 2.48 6.70 -13.95
N ILE A 47 1.80 5.98 -13.06
CA ILE A 47 1.70 6.29 -11.63
C ILE A 47 2.44 5.20 -10.84
N PRO A 48 3.47 5.53 -10.03
CA PRO A 48 4.18 4.54 -9.21
C PRO A 48 3.37 4.19 -7.96
N ILE A 49 2.97 2.93 -7.84
CA ILE A 49 2.29 2.37 -6.67
C ILE A 49 3.31 1.67 -5.79
N THR A 50 3.41 2.08 -4.52
CA THR A 50 4.32 1.48 -3.54
C THR A 50 3.54 0.86 -2.39
N ILE A 51 3.80 -0.41 -2.11
CA ILE A 51 3.27 -1.15 -0.97
C ILE A 51 4.43 -1.50 -0.05
N GLU A 52 4.29 -1.19 1.24
CA GLU A 52 5.27 -1.54 2.27
C GLU A 52 4.63 -2.47 3.31
N VAL A 53 5.42 -3.38 3.85
CA VAL A 53 5.02 -4.27 4.93
C VAL A 53 5.95 -4.05 6.12
N TYR A 54 5.37 -3.95 7.31
CA TYR A 54 6.07 -3.81 8.57
C TYR A 54 5.70 -4.94 9.51
N ASP A 55 6.63 -5.31 10.40
CA ASP A 55 6.40 -6.36 11.40
C ASP A 55 5.30 -5.95 12.40
N ASP A 56 5.36 -4.69 12.86
CA ASP A 56 4.43 -4.03 13.78
C ASP A 56 4.31 -2.51 13.51
N GLU A 57 3.20 -1.88 13.94
CA GLU A 57 2.93 -0.44 13.71
C GLU A 57 3.79 0.49 14.58
N GLU A 58 4.16 0.06 15.78
CA GLU A 58 4.87 0.90 16.75
C GLU A 58 6.35 1.00 16.42
N SER A 59 6.97 -0.12 16.05
CA SER A 59 8.40 -0.20 15.73
C SER A 59 8.71 0.20 14.28
N LYS A 60 7.70 0.24 13.39
CA LYS A 60 7.81 0.55 11.95
C LYS A 60 8.99 -0.14 11.26
N THR A 61 9.37 -1.34 11.69
CA THR A 61 10.47 -2.07 11.08
C THR A 61 10.00 -2.64 9.76
N LYS A 62 10.46 -2.06 8.65
CA LYS A 62 10.08 -2.46 7.30
C LYS A 62 10.65 -3.83 6.98
N VAL A 63 9.77 -4.79 6.74
CA VAL A 63 10.14 -6.17 6.39
C VAL A 63 10.15 -6.40 4.88
N ALA A 64 9.31 -5.68 4.14
CA ALA A 64 9.26 -5.77 2.68
C ALA A 64 8.76 -4.46 2.06
N SER A 65 9.14 -4.24 0.81
CA SER A 65 8.67 -3.12 -0.01
C SER A 65 8.64 -3.56 -1.46
N ILE A 66 7.59 -3.14 -2.18
CA ILE A 66 7.47 -3.34 -3.61
C ILE A 66 6.90 -2.08 -4.27
N GLN A 67 7.45 -1.72 -5.42
CA GLN A 67 6.95 -0.65 -6.26
C GLN A 67 6.61 -1.19 -7.66
N LYS A 68 5.46 -0.78 -8.20
CA LYS A 68 5.04 -1.09 -9.57
C LYS A 68 4.45 0.13 -10.26
N MET A 69 4.59 0.19 -11.59
CA MET A 69 3.97 1.25 -12.40
C MET A 69 2.55 0.85 -12.80
N LEU A 70 1.58 1.71 -12.48
CA LEU A 70 0.22 1.66 -13.00
C LEU A 70 0.14 2.55 -14.24
N LEU A 71 -0.18 1.97 -15.40
CA LEU A 71 -0.41 2.73 -16.63
C LEU A 71 -1.89 3.06 -16.77
N VAL A 72 -2.20 4.36 -16.81
CA VAL A 72 -3.55 4.90 -16.97
C VAL A 72 -3.65 5.55 -18.35
N LYS A 73 -4.62 5.11 -19.15
CA LYS A 73 -4.86 5.61 -20.52
C LYS A 73 -5.93 6.68 -20.53
#